data_AF-T1AJN5-F1
#
_entry.id   AF-T1AJN5-F1
#
_cell.length_a   1.000
_cell.length_b   1.000
_cell.length_c   1.000
_cell.angle_alpha   90.00
_cell.angle_beta   90.00
_cell.angle_gamma   90.00
#
_symmetry.space_group_name_H-M   'P 1'
#
loop_
_entity.id
_entity.type
_entity.pdbx_description
1 polymer ?
#
loop_
_entity_poly.entity_id
_entity_poly.type
_entity_poly.pdbx_seq_one_letter_code
_entity_poly.pdbx_strand_id
1 'polypeptide(L)'
;MVHGGADFRQPVRVDAAILDRLAALNPLAPLHQPFNLAPIRALLQRQPQLPQVACFDTAFHHGHAPEIDLYALPQSLIAAGVRRYGFHGLSYEYIASRLPSVAPELARGRTVVAHLGNGASLCALQGGRSVDSTMGFSALEGLV
;
A
#
# COMPACT_ATOMS: atom_id res chain seq x y z
N MET A 1 8.08 -0.65 0.97
CA MET A 1 7.65 -1.98 0.48
C MET A 1 6.50 -1.77 -0.48
N VAL A 2 6.55 -2.33 -1.69
CA VAL A 2 5.46 -2.14 -2.67
C VAL A 2 4.16 -2.80 -2.20
N HIS A 3 4.24 -4.03 -1.68
CA HIS A 3 3.05 -4.80 -1.31
C HIS A 3 3.08 -5.23 0.16
N GLY A 4 2.02 -4.89 0.91
CA GLY A 4 1.79 -5.32 2.30
C GLY A 4 0.81 -6.48 2.45
N GLY A 5 0.17 -6.91 1.37
CA GLY A 5 -0.84 -7.98 1.44
C GLY A 5 -2.05 -7.54 2.25
N ALA A 6 -2.82 -8.49 2.77
CA ALA A 6 -4.00 -8.20 3.58
C ALA A 6 -3.69 -7.86 5.05
N ASP A 7 -2.47 -8.17 5.50
CA ASP A 7 -2.07 -8.15 6.90
C ASP A 7 -1.33 -6.88 7.29
N PHE A 8 -0.48 -6.34 6.42
CA PHE A 8 0.35 -5.18 6.73
C PHE A 8 -0.35 -3.88 6.33
N ARG A 9 -1.21 -3.40 7.23
CA ARG A 9 -2.10 -2.24 7.03
C ARG A 9 -1.52 -0.90 7.51
N GLN A 10 -0.34 -0.93 8.10
CA GLN A 10 0.34 0.24 8.67
C GLN A 10 1.85 -0.03 8.71
N PRO A 11 2.69 1.00 8.89
CA PRO A 11 4.12 0.79 9.09
C PRO A 11 4.41 -0.14 10.26
N VAL A 12 5.36 -1.07 10.09
CA VAL A 12 5.74 -2.03 11.14
C VAL A 12 7.24 -1.99 11.39
N ARG A 13 7.63 -2.06 12.66
CA ARG A 13 9.02 -2.30 13.03
C ARG A 13 9.41 -3.71 12.58
N VAL A 14 10.53 -3.82 11.89
CA VAL A 14 11.01 -5.08 11.33
C VAL A 14 11.87 -5.80 12.36
N ASP A 15 11.54 -7.08 12.55
CA ASP A 15 12.36 -8.10 13.18
C ASP A 15 12.45 -9.33 12.26
N ALA A 16 13.05 -10.42 12.74
CA ALA A 16 13.18 -11.66 11.96
C ALA A 16 11.81 -12.27 11.58
N ALA A 17 10.83 -12.26 12.49
CA ALA A 17 9.51 -12.83 12.25
C ALA A 17 8.72 -12.01 11.22
N ILE A 18 8.81 -10.68 11.28
CA ILE A 18 8.24 -9.78 10.28
C ILE A 18 8.93 -10.00 8.93
N LEU A 19 10.24 -10.18 8.90
CA LEU A 19 10.98 -10.44 7.66
C LEU A 19 10.49 -11.71 6.94
N ASP A 20 10.25 -12.79 7.69
CA ASP A 20 9.74 -14.05 7.13
C ASP A 20 8.30 -13.90 6.61
N ARG A 21 7.44 -13.20 7.36
CA ARG A 21 6.07 -12.90 6.91
C ARG A 21 6.07 -12.02 5.65
N LEU A 22 6.97 -11.05 5.56
CA LEU A 22 7.13 -10.23 4.35
C LEU A 22 7.68 -11.04 3.17
N ALA A 23 8.56 -12.01 3.41
CA ALA A 23 9.06 -12.91 2.38
C ALA A 23 7.96 -13.81 1.80
N ALA A 24 6.99 -14.24 2.62
CA ALA A 24 5.83 -14.99 2.17
C ALA A 24 4.94 -14.22 1.16
N LEU A 25 5.04 -12.89 1.12
CA LEU A 25 4.34 -12.04 0.15
C LEU A 25 5.06 -11.93 -1.21
N ASN A 26 6.19 -12.61 -1.40
CA ASN A 26 6.94 -12.60 -2.66
C ASN A 26 6.07 -12.89 -3.90
N PRO A 27 5.11 -13.84 -3.89
CA PRO A 27 4.24 -14.08 -5.05
C PRO A 27 3.41 -12.86 -5.49
N LEU A 28 3.14 -11.89 -4.60
CA LEU A 28 2.36 -10.69 -4.94
C LEU A 28 3.22 -9.61 -5.62
N ALA A 29 4.52 -9.60 -5.40
CA ALA A 29 5.43 -8.62 -5.99
C ALA A 29 6.82 -9.22 -6.28
N PRO A 30 6.91 -10.24 -7.15
CA PRO A 30 8.13 -11.04 -7.32
C PRO A 30 9.34 -10.25 -7.82
N LEU A 31 9.10 -9.16 -8.55
CA LEU A 31 10.15 -8.27 -9.08
C LEU A 31 10.58 -7.17 -8.10
N HIS A 32 9.89 -7.01 -6.96
CA HIS A 32 10.17 -5.94 -5.99
C HIS A 32 10.47 -6.49 -4.60
N GLN A 33 9.69 -7.44 -4.12
CA GLN A 33 9.74 -7.94 -2.74
C GLN A 33 11.12 -8.49 -2.37
N PRO A 34 11.77 -9.39 -3.15
CA PRO A 34 13.07 -9.94 -2.77
C PRO A 34 14.14 -8.87 -2.67
N PHE A 35 14.14 -7.93 -3.62
CA PHE A 35 15.10 -6.83 -3.68
C PHE A 35 14.92 -5.83 -2.55
N ASN A 36 13.67 -5.58 -2.12
CA ASN A 36 13.38 -4.75 -0.97
C ASN A 36 13.79 -5.42 0.36
N LEU A 37 13.66 -6.74 0.47
CA LEU A 37 14.01 -7.47 1.69
C LEU A 37 15.50 -7.73 1.86
N ALA A 38 16.27 -7.80 0.77
CA ALA A 38 17.72 -8.04 0.81
C ALA A 38 18.50 -7.02 1.70
N PRO A 39 18.35 -5.70 1.52
CA PRO A 39 19.06 -4.73 2.36
C PRO A 39 18.58 -4.76 3.81
N ILE A 40 17.29 -5.01 4.05
CA ILE A 40 16.71 -5.12 5.40
C ILE A 40 17.35 -6.28 6.16
N ARG A 41 17.46 -7.45 5.50
CA ARG A 41 18.12 -8.64 6.05
C ARG A 41 19.59 -8.38 6.37
N ALA A 42 20.31 -7.74 5.45
CA ALA A 42 21.72 -7.43 5.63
C ALA A 42 21.96 -6.48 6.82
N LEU A 43 21.10 -5.47 6.98
CA LEU A 43 21.17 -4.55 8.12
C LEU A 43 20.80 -5.23 9.42
N LEU A 44 19.78 -6.10 9.43
CA LEU A 44 19.37 -6.82 10.64
C LEU A 44 20.48 -7.74 11.16
N GLN A 45 21.25 -8.36 10.25
CA GLN A 45 22.42 -9.18 10.60
C GLN A 45 23.60 -8.34 11.10
N ARG A 46 23.89 -7.19 10.46
CA ARG A 46 25.07 -6.36 10.78
C ARG A 46 24.86 -5.43 11.96
N GLN A 47 23.64 -4.94 12.15
CA GLN A 47 23.27 -3.98 13.20
C GLN A 47 21.91 -4.34 13.80
N PRO A 48 21.83 -5.41 14.62
CA PRO A 48 20.55 -5.90 15.17
C PRO A 48 19.79 -4.87 16.01
N GLN A 49 20.49 -3.89 16.57
CA GLN A 49 19.90 -2.84 17.40
C GLN A 49 19.35 -1.66 16.59
N LEU A 50 19.73 -1.52 15.31
CA LEU A 50 19.25 -0.44 14.44
C LEU A 50 17.74 -0.64 14.16
N PRO A 51 16.86 0.28 14.58
CA PRO A 51 15.44 0.16 14.27
C PRO A 51 15.23 0.28 12.76
N GLN A 52 14.55 -0.71 12.19
CA GLN A 52 14.11 -0.71 10.80
C GLN A 52 12.59 -0.72 10.77
N VAL A 53 11.98 0.08 9.89
CA VAL A 53 10.52 0.17 9.74
C VAL A 53 10.16 -0.07 8.28
N ALA A 54 9.28 -1.03 8.03
CA ALA A 54 8.70 -1.28 6.72
C ALA A 54 7.40 -0.49 6.57
N CYS A 55 7.34 0.39 5.58
CA CYS A 55 6.13 1.11 5.16
C CYS A 55 5.63 0.55 3.82
N PHE A 56 4.32 0.57 3.58
CA PHE A 56 3.69 -0.17 2.47
C PHE A 56 2.87 0.74 1.57
N ASP A 57 3.07 0.65 0.25
CA ASP A 57 2.25 1.42 -0.70
C ASP A 57 0.78 0.99 -0.71
N THR A 58 0.48 -0.23 -0.27
CA THR A 58 -0.89 -0.75 -0.15
C THR A 58 -1.57 -0.35 1.17
N ALA A 59 -0.83 0.13 2.17
CA ALA A 59 -1.38 0.33 3.52
C ALA A 59 -2.44 1.42 3.58
N PHE A 60 -2.22 2.56 2.89
CA PHE A 60 -3.13 3.70 2.91
C PHE A 60 -4.54 3.38 2.39
N HIS A 61 -4.67 2.35 1.55
CA HIS A 61 -5.91 1.92 0.91
C HIS A 61 -6.71 0.91 1.74
N HIS A 62 -6.18 0.40 2.86
CA HIS A 62 -6.87 -0.60 3.70
C HIS A 62 -8.13 -0.08 4.42
N GLY A 63 -8.42 1.22 4.32
CA GLY A 63 -9.61 1.85 4.88
C GLY A 63 -10.87 1.73 4.02
N HIS A 64 -10.78 1.13 2.82
CA HIS A 64 -11.91 0.93 1.93
C HIS A 64 -13.02 0.06 2.56
N ALA A 65 -14.25 0.27 2.11
CA ALA A 65 -15.33 -0.66 2.40
C ALA A 65 -15.06 -2.00 1.70
N PRO A 66 -15.43 -3.16 2.28
CA PRO A 66 -15.11 -4.47 1.71
C PRO A 66 -15.52 -4.63 0.25
N GLU A 67 -16.70 -4.12 -0.14
CA GLU A 67 -17.23 -4.17 -1.49
C GLU A 67 -16.37 -3.43 -2.53
N ILE A 68 -15.60 -2.42 -2.12
CA ILE A 68 -14.69 -1.69 -3.00
C ILE A 68 -13.50 -2.57 -3.38
N ASP A 69 -13.00 -3.37 -2.43
CA ASP A 69 -11.81 -4.18 -2.65
C ASP A 69 -12.09 -5.51 -3.35
N LEU A 70 -13.36 -5.87 -3.55
CA LEU A 70 -13.75 -7.12 -4.18
C LEU A 70 -13.86 -6.97 -5.71
N TYR A 71 -13.37 -7.98 -6.41
CA TYR A 71 -13.74 -8.21 -7.80
C TYR A 71 -14.98 -9.09 -7.86
N ALA A 72 -15.77 -8.94 -8.92
CA ALA A 72 -16.88 -9.84 -9.24
C ALA A 72 -16.36 -11.20 -9.75
N LEU A 73 -15.65 -11.92 -8.88
CA LEU A 73 -14.98 -13.18 -9.14
C LEU A 73 -15.43 -14.26 -8.14
N PRO A 74 -15.20 -15.56 -8.43
CA PRO A 74 -15.50 -16.64 -7.51
C PRO A 74 -14.86 -16.44 -6.12
N GLN A 75 -15.59 -16.84 -5.07
CA GLN A 75 -15.15 -16.73 -3.68
C GLN A 75 -13.82 -17.44 -3.41
N SER A 76 -13.51 -18.51 -4.15
CA SER A 76 -12.23 -19.23 -4.03
C SER A 76 -11.02 -18.36 -4.39
N LEU A 77 -11.15 -17.46 -5.38
CA LEU A 77 -10.08 -16.54 -5.75
C LEU A 77 -9.93 -15.42 -4.72
N ILE A 78 -11.05 -14.92 -4.19
CA ILE A 78 -11.04 -13.95 -3.09
C ILE A 78 -10.36 -14.55 -1.85
N ALA A 79 -10.70 -15.79 -1.50
CA ALA A 79 -10.08 -16.52 -0.40
C ALA A 79 -8.58 -16.80 -0.64
N ALA A 80 -8.15 -16.93 -1.90
CA ALA A 80 -6.74 -17.00 -2.28
C ALA A 80 -6.01 -15.65 -2.26
N GLY A 81 -6.70 -14.56 -1.86
CA GLY A 81 -6.12 -13.23 -1.72
C GLY A 81 -6.25 -12.32 -2.94
N VAL A 82 -7.05 -12.69 -3.95
CA VAL A 82 -7.36 -11.81 -5.08
C VAL A 82 -8.35 -10.73 -4.64
N ARG A 83 -7.87 -9.50 -4.57
CA ARG A 83 -8.62 -8.29 -4.18
C ARG A 83 -7.93 -7.06 -4.73
N ARG A 84 -8.57 -5.90 -4.69
CA ARG A 84 -7.88 -4.62 -4.86
C ARG A 84 -7.03 -4.35 -3.62
N TYR A 85 -5.79 -3.94 -3.85
CA TYR A 85 -4.86 -3.48 -2.81
C TYR A 85 -4.58 -1.99 -2.93
N GLY A 86 -4.57 -1.45 -4.15
CA GLY A 86 -4.13 -0.09 -4.42
C GLY A 86 -2.62 0.10 -4.22
N PHE A 87 -2.05 1.09 -4.89
CA PHE A 87 -0.62 1.41 -4.76
C PHE A 87 -0.43 2.94 -4.80
N HIS A 88 0.82 3.38 -4.59
CA HIS A 88 1.17 4.78 -4.33
C HIS A 88 0.58 5.32 -3.02
N GLY A 89 0.17 4.45 -2.09
CA GLY A 89 -0.43 4.84 -0.82
C GLY A 89 0.46 5.74 0.02
N LEU A 90 1.78 5.56 0.01
CA LEU A 90 2.71 6.48 0.69
C LEU A 90 2.68 7.90 0.11
N SER A 91 2.51 8.02 -1.21
CA SER A 91 2.35 9.33 -1.86
C SER A 91 1.01 9.98 -1.48
N TYR A 92 -0.07 9.21 -1.49
CA TYR A 92 -1.39 9.70 -1.07
C TYR A 92 -1.44 10.05 0.42
N GLU A 93 -0.82 9.26 1.29
CA GLU A 93 -0.69 9.53 2.71
C GLU A 93 0.04 10.86 2.95
N TYR A 94 1.15 11.08 2.23
CA TYR A 94 1.86 12.35 2.29
C TYR A 94 0.97 13.52 1.86
N ILE A 95 0.28 13.40 0.72
CA ILE A 95 -0.63 14.45 0.22
C ILE A 95 -1.75 14.72 1.22
N ALA A 96 -2.39 13.67 1.75
CA ALA A 96 -3.43 13.79 2.77
C ALA A 96 -2.93 14.49 4.05
N SER A 97 -1.67 14.26 4.44
CA SER A 97 -1.07 14.94 5.60
C SER A 97 -0.80 16.44 5.35
N ARG A 98 -0.53 16.82 4.10
CA ARG A 98 -0.20 18.21 3.72
C ARG A 98 -1.43 19.01 3.34
N LEU A 99 -2.47 18.36 2.80
CA LEU A 99 -3.66 19.02 2.28
C LEU A 99 -4.35 19.96 3.29
N PRO A 100 -4.46 19.64 4.61
CA PRO A 100 -5.03 20.57 5.58
C PRO A 100 -4.30 21.91 5.67
N SER A 101 -2.99 21.95 5.39
CA SER A 101 -2.20 23.19 5.41
C SER A 101 -2.32 24.02 4.12
N VAL A 102 -2.74 23.39 3.02
CA VAL A 102 -2.79 24.00 1.68
C VAL A 102 -4.23 24.38 1.31
N ALA A 103 -5.17 23.48 1.57
CA ALA A 103 -6.59 23.64 1.29
C ALA A 103 -7.43 22.96 2.39
N PRO A 104 -7.61 23.63 3.55
CA PRO A 104 -8.29 23.05 4.72
C PRO A 104 -9.70 22.50 4.43
N GLU A 105 -10.47 23.22 3.59
CA GLU A 105 -11.84 22.81 3.24
C GLU A 105 -11.86 21.53 2.38
N LEU A 106 -10.93 21.40 1.42
CA LEU A 106 -10.82 20.21 0.58
C LEU A 106 -10.34 19.00 1.38
N ALA A 107 -9.46 19.22 2.37
CA ALA A 107 -8.94 18.16 3.23
C ALA A 107 -10.04 17.48 4.06
N ARG A 108 -11.08 18.22 4.45
CA ARG A 108 -12.23 17.70 5.21
C ARG A 108 -13.33 17.12 4.30
N GLY A 109 -13.34 17.54 3.03
CA GLY A 109 -14.35 17.16 2.05
C GLY A 109 -14.00 15.89 1.26
N ARG A 110 -14.46 15.87 0.00
CA ARG A 110 -14.15 14.83 -0.98
C ARG A 110 -13.14 15.40 -1.97
N THR A 111 -12.02 14.71 -2.12
CA THR A 111 -10.91 15.13 -3.00
C THR A 111 -10.47 13.95 -3.84
N VAL A 112 -10.26 14.16 -5.14
CA VAL A 112 -9.57 13.18 -5.98
C VAL A 112 -8.13 13.64 -6.16
N VAL A 113 -7.18 12.77 -5.84
CA VAL A 113 -5.74 13.03 -5.98
C VAL A 113 -5.21 12.21 -7.16
N ALA A 114 -4.40 12.85 -8.01
CA ALA A 114 -3.74 12.21 -9.13
C ALA A 114 -2.24 12.05 -8.85
N HIS A 115 -1.76 10.81 -8.78
CA HIS A 115 -0.33 10.50 -8.80
C HIS A 115 0.05 10.17 -10.24
N LEU A 116 0.77 11.10 -10.91
CA LEU A 116 1.16 10.97 -12.31
C LEU A 116 2.69 10.94 -12.41
N GLY A 117 3.27 9.74 -12.47
CA GLY A 117 4.72 9.55 -12.41
C GLY A 117 5.17 8.17 -12.85
N ASN A 118 6.04 7.54 -12.06
CA ASN A 118 6.48 6.17 -12.32
C ASN A 118 5.35 5.20 -11.94
N GLY A 119 4.51 4.89 -12.93
CA GLY A 119 3.15 4.43 -12.71
C GLY A 119 2.20 5.60 -12.46
N ALA A 120 0.94 5.44 -12.85
CA ALA A 120 -0.07 6.47 -12.72
C ALA A 120 -1.34 5.91 -12.06
N SER A 121 -1.84 6.58 -11.03
CA SER A 121 -3.10 6.22 -10.38
C SER A 121 -3.88 7.45 -9.92
N LEU A 122 -5.18 7.27 -9.70
CA LEU A 122 -5.99 8.21 -8.94
C LEU A 122 -6.43 7.57 -7.62
N CYS A 123 -6.67 8.41 -6.62
CA CYS A 123 -7.26 8.01 -5.36
C CYS A 123 -8.38 8.98 -4.96
N ALA A 124 -9.54 8.42 -4.64
CA ALA A 124 -10.61 9.17 -4.00
C ALA A 124 -10.34 9.24 -2.50
N LEU A 125 -10.30 10.47 -1.98
CA LEU A 125 -10.17 10.76 -0.56
C LEU A 125 -11.48 11.33 -0.02
N GLN A 126 -11.87 10.87 1.17
CA GLN A 126 -12.93 11.48 1.98
C GLN A 126 -12.37 11.80 3.36
N GLY A 127 -12.33 13.09 3.72
CA GLY A 127 -11.73 13.53 4.99
C GLY A 127 -10.27 13.10 5.13
N GLY A 128 -9.51 13.12 4.03
CA GLY A 128 -8.10 12.70 3.99
C GLY A 128 -7.86 11.17 4.01
N ARG A 129 -8.91 10.35 4.00
CA ARG A 129 -8.80 8.88 3.99
C ARG A 129 -9.09 8.34 2.59
N SER A 130 -8.32 7.34 2.16
CA SER A 130 -8.61 6.61 0.92
C SER A 130 -9.95 5.89 1.03
N VAL A 131 -10.82 6.09 0.04
CA VAL A 131 -12.10 5.38 -0.09
C VAL A 131 -12.22 4.59 -1.39
N ASP A 132 -11.40 4.92 -2.39
CA ASP A 132 -11.26 4.15 -3.63
C ASP A 132 -9.91 4.49 -4.31
N SER A 133 -9.41 3.58 -5.16
CA SER A 133 -8.24 3.81 -6.01
C SER A 133 -8.35 3.08 -7.34
N THR A 134 -7.79 3.68 -8.39
CA THR A 134 -7.83 3.11 -9.74
C THR A 134 -6.98 1.85 -9.88
N MET A 135 -5.93 1.71 -9.07
CA MET A 135 -5.10 0.49 -9.08
C MET A 135 -5.74 -0.60 -8.23
N GLY A 136 -5.72 -1.82 -8.76
CA GLY A 136 -6.40 -2.96 -8.18
C GLY A 136 -5.47 -3.95 -7.51
N PHE A 137 -5.51 -5.21 -7.96
CA PHE A 137 -4.66 -6.30 -7.48
C PHE A 137 -3.18 -6.06 -7.79
N SER A 138 -2.89 -5.47 -8.95
CA SER A 138 -1.56 -5.09 -9.39
C SER A 138 -1.51 -3.61 -9.77
N ALA A 139 -0.31 -3.08 -9.95
CA ALA A 139 -0.08 -1.72 -10.41
C ALA A 139 -0.39 -1.50 -11.92
N LEU A 140 -0.95 -2.51 -12.60
CA LEU A 140 -1.29 -2.43 -14.03
C LEU A 140 -2.69 -1.85 -14.29
N GLU A 141 -3.62 -2.03 -13.35
CA GLU A 141 -4.99 -1.54 -13.50
C GLU A 141 -5.05 -0.01 -13.32
N GLY A 142 -5.90 0.67 -14.09
CA GLY A 142 -6.21 2.08 -13.89
C GLY A 142 -5.94 2.94 -15.13
N LEU A 143 -4.98 3.86 -14.99
CA LEU A 143 -4.69 4.87 -16.00
C LEU A 143 -3.85 4.32 -17.18
N VAL A 144 -3.76 5.10 -18.26
CA VAL A 144 -2.97 4.81 -19.49
C VAL A 144 -1.47 5.01 -19.25
#